data_AF-A0A4U1JJG9-F1
#
_entry.id   AF-A0A4U1JJG9-F1
#
_cell.length_a   1.000
_cell.length_b   1.000
_cell.length_c   1.000
_cell.angle_alpha   90.00
_cell.angle_beta   90.00
_cell.angle_gamma   90.00
#
_symmetry.space_group_name_H-M   'P 1'
#
loop_
_entity.id
_entity.type
_entity.pdbx_description
1 polymer ?
#
loop_
_entity_poly.entity_id
_entity_poly.type
_entity_poly.pdbx_seq_one_letter_code
_entity_poly.pdbx_strand_id
1 'polypeptide(L)'
;MAAAIGVPGAKWKGVMLDKSSEVLNGVATSPSPEKTIGILGAEIYDGNRDKVAALAFQAFKQKHAYYPDSTATSFDKRNVRDGHYTIWSPTVYLAPVDAQGTVTNPRVRYLVDMVLSKTVAPAPEFDPLDVVISKGLVPDCAMAVTRSFEGGDLSLYSAPEPCGCFFESRVGQPSATCKTCGGDGECGGGKCRHGFCEAK
;
A
#
# COMPACT_ATOMS: atom_id res chain seq x y z
N MET A 1 10.42 -2.66 -8.11
CA MET A 1 10.04 -2.93 -9.53
C MET A 1 11.04 -3.81 -10.27
N ALA A 2 12.35 -3.50 -10.26
CA ALA A 2 13.37 -4.30 -10.97
C ALA A 2 13.31 -5.80 -10.63
N ALA A 3 13.14 -6.12 -9.34
CA ALA A 3 12.94 -7.50 -8.86
C ALA A 3 11.69 -8.16 -9.47
N ALA A 4 10.56 -7.44 -9.55
CA ALA A 4 9.28 -7.96 -10.07
C ALA A 4 9.32 -8.32 -11.57
N ILE A 5 10.26 -7.75 -12.33
CA ILE A 5 10.47 -8.06 -13.76
C ILE A 5 11.76 -8.86 -14.01
N GLY A 6 12.44 -9.34 -12.97
CA GLY A 6 13.66 -10.14 -13.10
C GLY A 6 14.87 -9.38 -13.64
N VAL A 7 14.88 -8.04 -13.55
CA VAL A 7 16.02 -7.21 -13.98
C VAL A 7 16.93 -6.95 -12.77
N PRO A 8 18.21 -7.36 -12.81
CA PRO A 8 19.15 -6.98 -11.76
C PRO A 8 19.26 -5.46 -11.66
N GLY A 9 19.27 -4.91 -10.44
CA GLY A 9 19.30 -3.45 -10.23
C GLY A 9 20.44 -2.75 -10.98
N ALA A 10 21.64 -3.34 -10.99
CA ALA A 10 22.81 -2.83 -11.73
C ALA A 10 22.65 -2.83 -13.26
N LYS A 11 21.68 -3.58 -13.79
CA LYS A 11 21.34 -3.63 -15.22
C LYS A 11 20.18 -2.73 -15.58
N TRP A 12 19.54 -2.07 -14.62
CA TRP A 12 18.53 -1.07 -14.91
C TRP A 12 19.18 0.12 -15.63
N LYS A 13 18.60 0.55 -16.75
CA LYS A 13 19.09 1.66 -17.58
C LYS A 13 18.04 2.75 -17.67
N GLY A 14 18.48 3.98 -17.88
CA GLY A 14 17.62 5.16 -17.97
C GLY A 14 18.28 6.38 -17.33
N VAL A 15 17.50 7.44 -17.17
CA VAL A 15 17.89 8.62 -16.40
C VAL A 15 17.61 8.32 -14.93
N MET A 16 18.64 8.40 -14.08
CA MET A 16 18.47 8.30 -12.64
C MET A 16 17.99 9.64 -12.11
N LEU A 17 16.86 9.61 -11.40
CA LEU A 17 16.26 10.75 -10.71
C LEU A 17 16.09 10.34 -9.25
N ASP A 18 16.37 11.26 -8.33
CA ASP A 18 16.50 10.92 -6.91
C ASP A 18 15.14 10.88 -6.19
N LYS A 19 14.09 11.39 -6.83
CA LYS A 19 12.76 11.55 -6.22
C LYS A 19 11.62 11.20 -7.18
N SER A 20 10.57 10.61 -6.63
CA SER A 20 9.30 10.38 -7.33
C SER A 20 8.73 11.66 -7.98
N SER A 21 8.92 12.84 -7.37
CA SER A 21 8.48 14.13 -7.93
C SER A 21 9.27 14.54 -9.17
N GLU A 22 10.55 14.20 -9.24
CA GLU A 22 11.39 14.46 -10.42
C GLU A 22 11.01 13.52 -11.56
N VAL A 23 10.74 12.25 -11.25
CA VAL A 23 10.19 11.29 -12.21
C VAL A 23 8.85 11.77 -12.77
N LEU A 24 7.93 12.21 -11.90
CA LEU A 24 6.65 12.79 -12.31
C LEU A 24 6.85 13.94 -13.30
N ASN A 25 7.71 14.91 -12.96
CA ASN A 25 7.97 16.05 -13.84
C ASN A 25 8.56 15.60 -15.19
N GLY A 26 9.57 14.72 -15.16
CA GLY A 26 10.22 14.20 -16.37
C GLY A 26 9.27 13.45 -17.30
N VAL A 27 8.33 12.67 -16.76
CA VAL A 27 7.31 11.98 -17.56
C VAL A 27 6.28 12.98 -18.09
N ALA A 28 5.74 13.83 -17.23
CA ALA A 28 4.65 14.76 -17.56
C ALA A 28 5.07 15.82 -18.60
N THR A 29 6.33 16.25 -18.60
CA THR A 29 6.84 17.26 -19.54
C THR A 29 7.64 16.66 -20.68
N SER A 30 7.57 15.34 -20.89
CA SER A 30 8.36 14.70 -21.93
C SER A 30 7.98 15.19 -23.33
N PRO A 31 8.95 15.52 -24.20
CA PRO A 31 8.68 15.83 -25.60
C PRO A 31 8.29 14.58 -26.41
N SER A 32 8.33 13.39 -25.80
CA SER A 32 7.93 12.12 -26.41
C SER A 32 7.16 11.26 -25.39
N PRO A 33 5.94 11.67 -25.01
CA PRO A 33 5.19 11.06 -23.92
C PRO A 33 4.95 9.56 -24.14
N GLU A 34 4.59 9.15 -25.35
CA GLU A 34 4.35 7.73 -25.72
C GLU A 34 5.60 6.83 -25.65
N LYS A 35 6.79 7.42 -25.48
CA LYS A 35 8.06 6.70 -25.37
C LYS A 35 8.73 6.88 -24.01
N THR A 36 8.06 7.56 -23.09
CA THR A 36 8.62 7.92 -21.78
C THR A 36 7.87 7.18 -20.69
N ILE A 37 8.61 6.39 -19.91
CA ILE A 37 8.06 5.63 -18.79
C ILE A 37 8.89 5.97 -17.56
N GLY A 38 8.20 6.20 -16.44
CA GLY A 38 8.80 6.44 -15.14
C GLY A 38 8.31 5.47 -14.09
N ILE A 39 9.08 5.33 -13.01
CA ILE A 39 8.68 4.60 -11.81
C ILE A 39 8.65 5.59 -10.66
N LEU A 40 7.50 5.72 -10.03
CA LEU A 40 7.26 6.63 -8.92
C LEU A 40 6.35 5.97 -7.89
N GLY A 41 6.39 6.47 -6.66
CA GLY A 41 5.51 6.01 -5.59
C GLY A 41 4.04 6.34 -5.85
N ALA A 42 3.14 5.48 -5.36
CA ALA A 42 1.70 5.64 -5.52
C ALA A 42 1.20 6.94 -4.88
N GLU A 43 1.84 7.39 -3.80
CA GLU A 43 1.55 8.63 -3.08
C GLU A 43 1.74 9.88 -3.94
N ILE A 44 2.69 9.85 -4.89
CA ILE A 44 2.90 10.95 -5.83
C ILE A 44 1.97 10.81 -7.04
N TYR A 45 1.76 9.58 -7.53
CA TYR A 45 0.86 9.32 -8.66
C TYR A 45 -0.58 9.71 -8.34
N ASP A 46 -1.11 9.30 -7.17
CA ASP A 46 -2.53 9.50 -6.82
C ASP A 46 -2.91 10.98 -6.76
N GLY A 47 -1.99 11.86 -6.34
CA GLY A 47 -2.19 13.31 -6.36
C GLY A 47 -1.99 13.98 -7.72
N ASN A 48 -1.61 13.24 -8.77
CA ASN A 48 -1.24 13.77 -10.09
C ASN A 48 -1.76 12.91 -11.26
N ARG A 49 -2.88 12.19 -11.07
CA ARG A 49 -3.49 11.32 -12.10
C ARG A 49 -3.97 12.07 -13.35
N ASP A 50 -4.11 13.39 -13.24
CA ASP A 50 -4.43 14.31 -14.35
C ASP A 50 -3.22 14.58 -15.26
N LYS A 51 -1.98 14.31 -14.79
CA LYS A 51 -0.74 14.64 -15.51
C LYS A 51 -0.06 13.44 -16.14
N VAL A 52 -0.25 12.26 -15.56
CA VAL A 52 0.38 11.01 -16.02
C VAL A 52 -0.59 9.85 -15.87
N ALA A 53 -0.48 8.85 -16.73
CA ALA A 53 -1.28 7.63 -16.66
C ALA A 53 -0.48 6.48 -16.03
N ALA A 54 -1.11 5.71 -15.13
CA ALA A 54 -0.56 4.42 -14.72
C ALA A 54 -0.63 3.42 -15.88
N LEU A 55 0.37 2.54 -15.96
CA LEU A 55 0.38 1.43 -16.91
C LEU A 55 -0.10 0.17 -16.19
N ALA A 56 -0.99 -0.59 -16.82
CA ALA A 56 -1.34 -1.92 -16.34
C ALA A 56 -0.13 -2.85 -16.49
N PHE A 57 0.10 -3.71 -15.50
CA PHE A 57 1.23 -4.63 -15.47
C PHE A 57 0.76 -6.08 -15.53
N GLN A 58 1.39 -6.88 -16.38
CA GLN A 58 1.22 -8.32 -16.46
C GLN A 58 2.50 -8.99 -15.97
N ALA A 59 2.45 -9.60 -14.79
CA ALA A 59 3.55 -10.40 -14.30
C ALA A 59 3.70 -11.70 -15.11
N PHE A 60 4.85 -12.37 -14.98
CA PHE A 60 5.06 -13.67 -15.58
C PHE A 60 3.94 -14.65 -15.18
N LYS A 61 3.45 -15.41 -16.15
CA LYS A 61 2.38 -16.40 -16.01
C LYS A 61 0.99 -15.83 -15.66
N GLN A 62 0.82 -14.51 -15.54
CA GLN A 62 -0.52 -13.91 -15.46
C GLN A 62 -1.18 -13.90 -16.83
N LYS A 63 -2.51 -14.09 -16.86
CA LYS A 63 -3.30 -14.07 -18.10
C LYS A 63 -3.61 -12.66 -18.61
N HIS A 64 -3.69 -11.70 -17.69
CA HIS A 64 -4.10 -10.32 -17.97
C HIS A 64 -3.13 -9.34 -17.30
N ALA A 65 -3.10 -8.11 -17.81
CA ALA A 65 -2.48 -6.99 -17.14
C ALA A 65 -3.47 -6.34 -16.16
N TYR A 66 -2.98 -5.93 -14.99
CA TYR A 66 -3.80 -5.32 -13.95
C TYR A 66 -3.30 -3.91 -13.65
N TYR A 67 -4.22 -2.98 -13.40
CA TYR A 67 -3.91 -1.72 -12.71
C TYR A 67 -3.72 -2.00 -11.21
N PRO A 68 -3.05 -1.13 -10.44
CA PRO A 68 -2.98 -1.30 -8.98
C PRO A 68 -4.37 -1.23 -8.31
N ASP A 69 -5.27 -0.40 -8.84
CA ASP A 69 -6.64 -0.24 -8.39
C ASP A 69 -7.62 -1.12 -9.19
N SER A 70 -8.84 -1.31 -8.69
CA SER A 70 -9.90 -2.10 -9.36
C SER A 70 -10.28 -1.59 -10.76
N THR A 71 -10.10 -0.29 -11.00
CA THR A 71 -10.37 0.40 -12.26
C THR A 71 -9.29 1.47 -12.49
N ALA A 72 -9.20 2.04 -13.69
CA ALA A 72 -8.22 3.10 -13.97
C ALA A 72 -8.41 4.39 -13.15
N THR A 73 -9.61 4.60 -12.58
CA THR A 73 -9.99 5.82 -11.86
C THR A 73 -10.28 5.62 -10.37
N SER A 74 -10.26 4.38 -9.87
CA SER A 74 -10.42 4.11 -8.44
C SER A 74 -9.10 4.28 -7.67
N PHE A 75 -9.20 4.36 -6.35
CA PHE A 75 -8.09 4.52 -5.39
C PHE A 75 -8.03 3.35 -4.39
N ASP A 76 -8.77 2.27 -4.65
CA ASP A 76 -9.00 1.17 -3.71
C ASP A 76 -7.87 0.14 -3.63
N LYS A 77 -6.83 0.30 -4.45
CA LYS A 77 -5.68 -0.59 -4.54
C LYS A 77 -6.06 -2.07 -4.53
N ARG A 78 -7.23 -2.44 -5.07
CA ARG A 78 -7.81 -3.80 -4.94
C ARG A 78 -6.82 -4.86 -5.41
N ASN A 79 -6.26 -4.64 -6.60
CA ASN A 79 -5.33 -5.58 -7.23
C ASN A 79 -3.99 -5.65 -6.48
N VAL A 80 -3.59 -4.61 -5.75
CA VAL A 80 -2.44 -4.68 -4.83
C VAL A 80 -2.80 -5.55 -3.62
N ARG A 81 -3.95 -5.30 -3.00
CA ARG A 81 -4.42 -5.95 -1.77
C ARG A 81 -4.64 -7.44 -1.93
N ASP A 82 -5.18 -7.87 -3.07
CA ASP A 82 -5.51 -9.29 -3.34
C ASP A 82 -4.45 -10.03 -4.17
N GLY A 83 -3.40 -9.34 -4.63
CA GLY A 83 -2.24 -9.94 -5.26
C GLY A 83 -2.25 -10.02 -6.79
N HIS A 84 -3.22 -9.43 -7.48
CA HIS A 84 -3.20 -9.34 -8.95
C HIS A 84 -2.12 -8.38 -9.49
N TYR A 85 -1.84 -7.28 -8.79
CA TYR A 85 -0.77 -6.34 -9.14
C TYR A 85 0.47 -6.67 -8.31
N THR A 86 1.55 -7.13 -8.94
CA THR A 86 2.71 -7.67 -8.20
C THR A 86 3.80 -6.64 -7.92
N ILE A 87 3.74 -5.45 -8.55
CA ILE A 87 4.70 -4.36 -8.36
C ILE A 87 4.32 -3.55 -7.11
N TRP A 88 4.57 -4.11 -5.94
CA TRP A 88 4.52 -3.41 -4.66
C TRP A 88 5.58 -3.96 -3.73
N SER A 89 5.91 -3.19 -2.70
CA SER A 89 6.77 -3.59 -1.60
C SER A 89 6.26 -2.99 -0.30
N PRO A 90 6.49 -3.64 0.85
CA PRO A 90 6.29 -3.01 2.14
C PRO A 90 7.14 -1.74 2.27
N THR A 91 6.64 -0.73 2.98
CA THR A 91 7.48 0.38 3.42
C THR A 91 8.39 -0.11 4.56
N VAL A 92 9.70 -0.03 4.36
CA VAL A 92 10.68 -0.52 5.34
C VAL A 92 11.09 0.60 6.28
N TYR A 93 10.89 0.40 7.58
CA TYR A 93 11.37 1.27 8.64
C TYR A 93 12.63 0.69 9.26
N LEU A 94 13.73 1.44 9.23
CA LEU A 94 15.02 1.02 9.79
C LEU A 94 15.30 1.82 11.06
N ALA A 95 15.51 1.10 12.17
CA ALA A 95 15.88 1.69 13.45
C ALA A 95 16.84 0.74 14.21
N PRO A 96 17.75 1.27 15.06
CA PRO A 96 18.56 0.44 15.94
C PRO A 96 17.67 -0.33 16.93
N VAL A 97 17.94 -1.63 17.07
CA VAL A 97 17.22 -2.53 17.98
C VAL A 97 18.15 -3.15 19.02
N ASP A 98 17.60 -3.55 20.15
CA ASP A 98 18.30 -4.37 21.14
C ASP A 98 18.38 -5.85 20.69
N ALA A 99 18.94 -6.70 21.55
CA ALA A 99 19.08 -8.13 21.27
C ALA A 99 17.73 -8.88 21.13
N GLN A 100 16.62 -8.25 21.52
CA GLN A 100 15.26 -8.78 21.42
C GLN A 100 14.51 -8.22 20.19
N GLY A 101 15.15 -7.37 19.37
CA GLY A 101 14.53 -6.74 18.21
C GLY A 101 13.66 -5.54 18.56
N THR A 102 13.74 -5.01 19.79
CA THR A 102 12.99 -3.83 20.20
C THR A 102 13.76 -2.57 19.87
N VAL A 103 13.10 -1.58 19.25
CA VAL A 103 13.72 -0.28 18.95
C VAL A 103 14.24 0.38 20.23
N THR A 104 15.53 0.71 20.25
CA THR A 104 16.25 1.13 21.47
C THR A 104 15.87 2.53 21.95
N ASN A 105 15.59 3.45 21.02
CA ASN A 105 15.15 4.80 21.35
C ASN A 105 13.62 4.82 21.57
N PRO A 106 13.11 5.14 22.77
CA PRO A 106 11.68 5.08 23.06
C PRO A 106 10.82 6.01 22.18
N ARG A 107 11.35 7.16 21.76
CA ARG A 107 10.62 8.09 20.87
C ARG A 107 10.51 7.55 19.45
N VAL A 108 11.58 6.88 18.97
CA VAL A 108 11.56 6.20 17.67
C VAL A 108 10.63 5.01 17.73
N ARG A 109 10.68 4.22 18.81
CA ARG A 109 9.77 3.09 19.03
C ARG A 109 8.31 3.54 19.00
N TYR A 110 7.98 4.62 19.71
CA TYR A 110 6.64 5.21 19.70
C TYR A 110 6.16 5.53 18.27
N LEU A 111 7.00 6.20 17.48
CA LEU A 111 6.67 6.56 16.10
C LEU A 111 6.49 5.32 15.21
N VAL A 112 7.43 4.38 15.27
CA VAL A 112 7.39 3.15 14.46
C VAL A 112 6.18 2.30 14.82
N ASP A 113 5.94 2.08 16.11
CA ASP A 113 4.80 1.30 16.57
C ASP A 113 3.47 1.97 16.19
N MET A 114 3.37 3.30 16.29
CA MET A 114 2.18 4.05 15.85
C MET A 114 1.92 3.90 14.35
N VAL A 115 2.95 4.01 13.51
CA VAL A 115 2.82 3.88 12.05
C VAL A 115 2.48 2.44 11.63
N LEU A 116 3.03 1.45 12.34
CA LEU A 116 2.69 0.04 12.16
C LEU A 116 1.38 -0.36 12.86
N SER A 117 0.58 0.63 13.28
CA SER A 117 -0.74 0.43 13.90
C SER A 117 -0.74 -0.47 15.14
N LYS A 118 0.37 -0.46 15.90
CA LYS A 118 0.44 -1.07 17.23
C LYS A 118 -0.06 -0.08 18.28
N THR A 119 -0.53 -0.61 19.39
CA THR A 119 -0.93 0.19 20.56
C THR A 119 0.27 0.96 21.13
N VAL A 120 0.13 2.28 21.23
CA VAL A 120 1.14 3.19 21.80
C VAL A 120 0.56 4.00 22.97
N ALA A 121 1.44 4.45 23.86
CA ALA A 121 1.09 5.30 25.00
C ALA A 121 2.02 6.54 25.03
N PRO A 122 1.50 7.78 25.10
CA PRO A 122 0.07 8.14 25.07
C PRO A 122 -0.60 7.76 23.74
N ALA A 123 -1.92 7.62 23.73
CA ALA A 123 -2.64 7.42 22.47
C ALA A 123 -2.55 8.70 21.61
N PRO A 124 -2.34 8.59 20.28
CA PRO A 124 -2.36 9.75 19.40
C PRO A 124 -3.77 10.38 19.36
N GLU A 125 -3.83 11.70 19.15
CA GLU A 125 -5.09 12.44 18.99
C GLU A 125 -5.72 12.28 17.57
N PHE A 126 -5.14 11.41 16.75
CA PHE A 126 -5.57 11.10 15.39
C PHE A 126 -5.50 9.59 15.15
N ASP A 127 -6.22 9.09 14.14
CA ASP A 127 -6.11 7.69 13.70
C ASP A 127 -4.88 7.52 12.78
N PRO A 128 -3.85 6.75 13.17
CA PRO A 128 -2.67 6.54 12.33
C PRO A 128 -2.99 5.87 10.99
N LEU A 129 -4.01 5.00 10.93
CA LEU A 129 -4.42 4.35 9.68
C LEU A 129 -4.96 5.38 8.69
N ASP A 130 -5.75 6.35 9.15
CA ASP A 130 -6.26 7.43 8.30
C ASP A 130 -5.12 8.23 7.65
N VAL A 131 -4.04 8.47 8.40
CA VAL A 131 -2.87 9.17 7.85
C VAL A 131 -2.22 8.35 6.75
N VAL A 132 -1.97 7.06 6.97
CA VAL A 132 -1.36 6.15 5.97
C VAL A 132 -2.23 6.10 4.71
N ILE A 133 -3.54 5.88 4.88
CA ILE A 133 -4.49 5.76 3.78
C ILE A 133 -4.60 7.06 2.98
N SER A 134 -4.61 8.21 3.67
CA SER A 134 -4.68 9.53 3.01
C SER A 134 -3.49 9.83 2.09
N LYS A 135 -2.38 9.08 2.23
CA LYS A 135 -1.21 9.17 1.35
C LYS A 135 -1.23 8.16 0.20
N GLY A 136 -2.33 7.43 -0.01
CA GLY A 136 -2.43 6.42 -1.08
C GLY A 136 -1.64 5.14 -0.78
N LEU A 137 -1.23 4.94 0.47
CA LEU A 137 -0.58 3.71 0.93
C LEU A 137 -1.62 2.72 1.45
N VAL A 138 -1.27 1.44 1.39
CA VAL A 138 -2.12 0.35 1.87
C VAL A 138 -1.57 -0.17 3.19
N PRO A 139 -2.34 -0.11 4.30
CA PRO A 139 -1.91 -0.70 5.56
C PRO A 139 -1.97 -2.23 5.50
N ASP A 140 -1.09 -2.89 6.26
CA ASP A 140 -1.03 -4.37 6.29
C ASP A 140 -2.38 -5.00 6.64
N CYS A 141 -3.16 -4.37 7.53
CA CYS A 141 -4.49 -4.84 7.91
C CYS A 141 -5.51 -4.89 6.76
N ALA A 142 -5.27 -4.19 5.65
CA ALA A 142 -6.13 -4.20 4.47
C ALA A 142 -5.64 -5.18 3.38
N MET A 143 -4.46 -5.78 3.56
CA MET A 143 -3.87 -6.74 2.62
C MET A 143 -4.48 -8.14 2.80
N ALA A 144 -4.65 -8.86 1.70
CA ALA A 144 -5.02 -10.29 1.67
C ALA A 144 -3.85 -11.19 1.19
N VAL A 145 -2.74 -10.57 0.78
CA VAL A 145 -1.50 -11.26 0.39
C VAL A 145 -0.29 -10.64 1.06
N THR A 146 0.77 -11.42 1.22
CA THR A 146 2.07 -10.98 1.72
C THR A 146 3.21 -11.59 0.91
N ARG A 147 4.45 -11.18 1.19
CA ARG A 147 5.68 -11.74 0.63
C ARG A 147 6.82 -11.63 1.64
N SER A 148 7.76 -12.58 1.61
CA SER A 148 8.89 -12.61 2.55
C SER A 148 10.06 -11.70 2.17
N PHE A 149 10.14 -11.27 0.91
CA PHE A 149 11.14 -10.31 0.42
C PHE A 149 10.63 -9.56 -0.82
N GLU A 150 11.30 -8.47 -1.20
CA GLU A 150 10.90 -7.68 -2.36
C GLU A 150 10.99 -8.49 -3.66
N GLY A 151 9.88 -8.55 -4.40
CA GLY A 151 9.78 -9.30 -5.66
C GLY A 151 9.69 -10.82 -5.48
N GLY A 152 9.59 -11.33 -4.25
CA GLY A 152 9.31 -12.74 -3.98
C GLY A 152 7.87 -13.14 -4.28
N ASP A 153 7.62 -14.45 -4.19
CA ASP A 153 6.29 -15.02 -4.40
C ASP A 153 5.28 -14.53 -3.37
N LEU A 154 4.04 -14.33 -3.82
CA LEU A 154 2.91 -13.97 -2.97
C LEU A 154 2.37 -15.19 -2.23
N SER A 155 2.07 -15.02 -0.96
CA SER A 155 1.30 -15.97 -0.16
C SER A 155 0.03 -15.31 0.38
N LEU A 156 -0.98 -16.13 0.68
CA LEU A 156 -2.18 -15.64 1.35
C LEU A 156 -1.84 -15.07 2.72
N TYR A 157 -2.51 -13.99 3.08
CA TYR A 157 -2.33 -13.29 4.33
C TYR A 157 -3.69 -12.95 4.95
N SER A 158 -3.79 -13.21 6.25
CA SER A 158 -4.91 -12.77 7.08
C SER A 158 -4.34 -11.93 8.21
N ALA A 159 -4.68 -10.64 8.21
CA ALA A 159 -4.29 -9.76 9.29
C ALA A 159 -4.95 -10.18 10.60
N PRO A 160 -4.24 -10.17 11.76
CA PRO A 160 -4.85 -10.43 13.06
C PRO A 160 -5.98 -9.44 13.42
N GLU A 161 -5.88 -8.22 12.89
CA GLU A 161 -6.89 -7.17 13.05
C GLU A 161 -7.19 -6.57 11.66
N PRO A 162 -8.07 -7.18 10.85
CA PRO A 162 -8.35 -6.68 9.51
C PRO A 162 -8.99 -5.29 9.52
N CYS A 163 -8.71 -4.49 8.49
CA CYS A 163 -9.23 -3.13 8.31
C CYS A 163 -9.66 -2.86 6.84
N GLY A 164 -10.03 -3.90 6.11
CA GLY A 164 -10.29 -3.81 4.67
C GLY A 164 -11.49 -2.93 4.32
N CYS A 165 -12.58 -3.01 5.08
CA CYS A 165 -13.75 -2.17 4.89
C CYS A 165 -13.49 -0.73 5.32
N PHE A 166 -12.77 -0.55 6.41
CA PHE A 166 -12.33 0.79 6.81
C PHE A 166 -11.49 1.45 5.73
N PHE A 167 -10.49 0.74 5.19
CA PHE A 167 -9.66 1.22 4.08
C PHE A 167 -10.52 1.67 2.89
N GLU A 168 -11.44 0.82 2.44
CA GLU A 168 -12.30 1.14 1.29
C GLU A 168 -13.19 2.36 1.53
N SER A 169 -13.65 2.55 2.78
CA SER A 169 -14.45 3.72 3.17
C SER A 169 -13.68 5.04 3.09
N ARG A 170 -12.34 5.00 3.17
CA ARG A 170 -11.48 6.19 3.15
C ARG A 170 -11.04 6.58 1.74
N VAL A 171 -10.93 5.62 0.84
CA VAL A 171 -10.44 5.84 -0.54
C VAL A 171 -11.53 5.87 -1.59
N GLY A 172 -12.79 5.61 -1.21
CA GLY A 172 -13.91 5.64 -2.14
C GLY A 172 -15.18 5.09 -1.53
N GLN A 173 -15.90 4.27 -2.32
CA GLN A 173 -17.10 3.60 -1.86
C GLN A 173 -16.73 2.20 -1.38
N PRO A 174 -17.01 1.86 -0.11
CA PRO A 174 -16.79 0.51 0.38
C PRO A 174 -17.67 -0.48 -0.37
N SER A 175 -17.18 -1.70 -0.53
CA SER A 175 -17.98 -2.78 -1.13
C SER A 175 -19.29 -2.99 -0.36
N ALA A 176 -20.33 -3.47 -1.04
CA ALA A 176 -21.65 -3.70 -0.42
C ALA A 176 -21.61 -4.70 0.75
N THR A 177 -20.54 -5.48 0.87
CA THR A 177 -20.29 -6.41 1.99
C THR A 177 -19.80 -5.71 3.25
N CYS A 178 -19.34 -4.47 3.16
CA CYS A 178 -18.86 -3.69 4.29
C CYS A 178 -20.02 -3.11 5.09
N LYS A 179 -20.41 -3.84 6.14
CA LYS A 179 -21.43 -3.42 7.09
C LYS A 179 -20.83 -2.49 8.14
N THR A 180 -21.47 -1.35 8.40
CA THR A 180 -21.12 -0.47 9.53
C THR A 180 -21.56 -1.07 10.86
N CYS A 181 -20.87 -0.73 11.95
CA CYS A 181 -21.21 -1.18 13.30
C CYS A 181 -20.89 -0.12 14.36
N GLY A 182 -21.65 -0.12 15.45
CA GLY A 182 -21.29 0.53 16.70
C GLY A 182 -20.59 -0.42 17.69
N GLY A 183 -20.73 -1.73 17.51
CA GLY A 183 -20.03 -2.74 18.30
C GLY A 183 -20.10 -4.17 17.75
N ASP A 184 -19.35 -5.08 18.37
CA ASP A 184 -19.16 -6.46 17.90
C ASP A 184 -20.46 -7.25 17.68
N GLY A 185 -21.49 -6.98 18.48
CA GLY A 185 -22.78 -7.68 18.40
C GLY A 185 -23.50 -7.52 17.06
N GLU A 186 -23.14 -6.51 16.28
CA GLU A 186 -23.74 -6.22 14.98
C GLU A 186 -23.10 -7.01 13.83
N CYS A 187 -21.95 -7.65 14.07
CA CYS A 187 -21.08 -8.18 13.02
C CYS A 187 -21.24 -9.66 12.70
N GLY A 188 -22.28 -10.33 13.22
CA GLY A 188 -22.67 -11.66 12.77
C GLY A 188 -21.56 -12.71 12.80
N GLY A 189 -20.58 -12.58 13.71
CA GLY A 189 -19.41 -13.44 13.80
C GLY A 189 -18.07 -12.75 13.52
N GLY A 190 -18.06 -11.53 12.98
CA GLY A 190 -16.87 -10.67 12.84
C GLY A 190 -16.58 -9.81 14.07
N LYS A 191 -15.70 -8.81 13.91
CA LYS A 191 -15.36 -7.81 14.94
C LYS A 191 -15.64 -6.41 14.41
N CYS A 192 -16.15 -5.54 15.28
CA CYS A 192 -16.34 -4.14 14.94
C CYS A 192 -15.01 -3.40 15.08
N ARG A 193 -14.44 -3.00 13.96
CA ARG A 193 -13.14 -2.32 13.89
C ARG A 193 -13.30 -1.05 13.06
N HIS A 194 -12.91 0.08 13.63
CA HIS A 194 -13.03 1.40 12.99
C HIS A 194 -14.44 1.69 12.40
N GLY A 195 -15.49 1.21 13.09
CA GLY A 195 -16.88 1.41 12.67
C GLY A 195 -17.39 0.46 11.57
N PHE A 196 -16.61 -0.56 11.20
CA PHE A 196 -17.00 -1.58 10.22
C PHE A 196 -16.87 -2.99 10.77
N CYS A 197 -17.74 -3.87 10.30
CA CYS A 197 -17.67 -5.29 10.57
C CYS A 197 -16.59 -5.93 9.71
N GLU A 198 -15.47 -6.23 10.35
CA GLU A 198 -14.32 -6.86 9.75
C GLU A 198 -14.30 -8.37 10.07
N ALA A 199 -13.56 -9.13 9.26
CA ALA A 199 -13.31 -10.53 9.54
C ALA A 199 -12.58 -10.70 10.89
N LYS A 200 -12.71 -11.91 11.46
CA LYS A 200 -12.03 -12.28 12.71
C LYS A 200 -10.54 -12.44 12.54
#